data_AF-A0A6P4XZQ1-F1
#
_entry.id   AF-A0A6P4XZQ1-F1
#
_cell.length_a   1.000
_cell.length_b   1.000
_cell.length_c   1.000
_cell.angle_alpha   90.00
_cell.angle_beta   90.00
_cell.angle_gamma   90.00
#
_symmetry.space_group_name_H-M   'P 1'
#
loop_
_entity.id
_entity.type
_entity.pdbx_description
1 polymer ?
#
loop_
_entity_poly.entity_id
_entity_poly.type
_entity_poly.pdbx_seq_one_letter_code
_entity_poly.pdbx_strand_id
1 'polypeptide(L)'
;MLTYFNGRGRGEPIRLLFAAGGIQYEDVRIEGAQWPALKPNTPFGHLPVLEVDGVTLSESTTIARFVAKRAGLAGEGDVQQARADMVVDAVRDIFGKVAAAFTEKDETRKKIVAVSWSGEGSRLLWLEVRGDVFTTSVVLFYDVTNDYWC
;
A
#
# COMPACT_ATOMS: atom_id res chain seq x y z
N MET A 1 -10.32 12.59 -6.48
CA MET A 1 -9.00 13.26 -6.47
C MET A 1 -8.11 12.56 -5.46
N LEU A 2 -6.97 12.01 -5.87
CA LEU A 2 -5.98 11.39 -4.98
C LEU A 2 -4.85 12.39 -4.73
N THR A 3 -4.62 12.75 -3.48
CA THR A 3 -3.51 13.64 -3.09
C THR A 3 -2.40 12.83 -2.40
N TYR A 4 -1.17 12.94 -2.91
CA TYR A 4 0.02 12.36 -2.29
C TYR A 4 1.27 13.18 -2.61
N PHE A 5 2.40 12.87 -1.98
CA PHE A 5 3.68 13.44 -2.37
C PHE A 5 4.02 13.13 -3.83
N ASN A 6 4.85 13.97 -4.44
CA ASN A 6 5.43 13.73 -5.75
C ASN A 6 6.47 12.60 -5.73
N GLY A 7 5.98 11.39 -5.45
CA GLY A 7 6.73 10.15 -5.39
C GLY A 7 5.76 8.97 -5.36
N ARG A 8 6.31 7.76 -5.49
CA ARG A 8 5.55 6.50 -5.48
C ARG A 8 4.99 6.22 -4.09
N GLY A 9 5.86 5.80 -3.17
CA GLY A 9 5.55 5.62 -1.75
C GLY A 9 4.28 4.79 -1.50
N ARG A 10 3.48 5.22 -0.52
CA ARG A 10 2.18 4.61 -0.20
C ARG A 10 1.05 5.03 -1.14
N GLY A 11 1.28 5.99 -2.04
CA GLY A 11 0.31 6.42 -3.04
C GLY A 11 0.27 5.51 -4.26
N GLU A 12 1.41 4.92 -4.64
CA GLU A 12 1.54 4.12 -5.85
C GLU A 12 0.59 2.92 -5.96
N PRO A 13 0.40 2.12 -4.88
CA PRO A 13 -0.61 1.07 -4.89
C PRO A 13 -1.99 1.53 -5.37
N ILE A 14 -2.41 2.72 -4.96
CA ILE A 14 -3.72 3.27 -5.28
C ILE A 14 -3.76 3.71 -6.75
N ARG A 15 -2.68 4.32 -7.24
CA ARG A 15 -2.53 4.72 -8.65
C ARG A 15 -2.61 3.51 -9.58
N LEU A 16 -1.92 2.42 -9.24
CA LEU A 16 -1.94 1.18 -10.00
C LEU A 16 -3.34 0.54 -10.01
N LEU A 17 -4.07 0.58 -8.89
CA LEU A 17 -5.44 0.08 -8.83
C LEU A 17 -6.40 0.91 -9.71
N PHE A 18 -6.26 2.24 -9.73
CA PHE A 18 -7.02 3.07 -10.66
C PHE A 18 -6.72 2.72 -12.12
N ALA A 19 -5.43 2.56 -12.47
CA ALA A 19 -5.02 2.20 -13.83
C ALA A 19 -5.52 0.80 -14.23
N ALA A 20 -5.36 -0.20 -13.37
CA ALA A 20 -5.81 -1.57 -13.61
C ALA A 20 -7.34 -1.67 -13.76
N GLY A 21 -8.09 -0.86 -13.02
CA GLY A 21 -9.55 -0.77 -13.14
C GLY A 21 -10.04 0.12 -14.29
N GLY A 22 -9.15 0.79 -15.03
CA GLY A 22 -9.54 1.79 -16.03
C GLY A 22 -10.30 2.99 -15.46
N ILE A 23 -10.15 3.25 -14.15
CA ILE A 23 -10.90 4.29 -13.44
C ILE A 23 -10.15 5.62 -13.57
N GLN A 24 -10.82 6.61 -14.15
CA GLN A 24 -10.30 7.97 -14.23
C GLN A 24 -10.30 8.64 -12.85
N TYR A 25 -9.21 9.32 -12.53
CA TYR A 25 -9.05 10.10 -11.31
C TYR A 25 -8.05 11.23 -11.54
N GLU A 26 -8.11 12.26 -10.70
CA GLU A 26 -7.10 13.31 -10.64
C GLU A 26 -5.96 12.90 -9.69
N ASP A 27 -4.72 12.84 -10.18
CA ASP A 27 -3.49 12.56 -9.40
C ASP A 27 -2.82 13.88 -8.98
N VAL A 28 -3.16 14.35 -7.78
CA VAL A 28 -2.59 15.57 -7.20
C VAL A 28 -1.30 15.23 -6.46
N ARG A 29 -0.19 15.66 -7.06
CA ARG A 29 1.16 15.47 -6.51
C ARG A 29 1.64 16.75 -5.86
N ILE A 30 1.96 16.66 -4.57
CA ILE A 30 2.47 17.79 -3.80
C ILE A 30 3.96 17.66 -3.53
N GLU A 31 4.65 18.80 -3.50
CA GLU A 31 6.02 18.90 -3.03
C GLU A 31 6.08 19.00 -1.51
N GLY A 32 7.22 18.62 -0.93
CA GLY A 32 7.44 18.66 0.52
C GLY A 32 7.19 20.04 1.14
N ALA A 33 7.45 21.12 0.41
CA ALA A 33 7.22 22.49 0.84
C ALA A 33 5.73 22.85 1.00
N GLN A 34 4.82 22.16 0.28
CA GLN A 34 3.37 22.39 0.37
C GLN A 34 2.74 21.63 1.56
N TRP A 35 3.41 20.58 2.05
CA TRP A 35 2.86 19.69 3.07
C TRP A 35 2.51 20.38 4.40
N PRO A 36 3.33 21.27 4.98
CA PRO A 36 2.99 21.94 6.25
C PRO A 36 1.66 22.70 6.20
N ALA A 37 1.30 23.28 5.05
CA ALA A 37 0.05 24.02 4.87
C ALA A 37 -1.16 23.09 4.68
N LEU A 38 -0.97 21.93 4.06
CA LEU A 38 -2.02 20.94 3.81
C LEU A 38 -2.30 20.04 5.02
N LYS A 39 -1.28 19.71 5.82
CA LYS A 39 -1.36 18.77 6.94
C LYS A 39 -2.50 19.03 7.94
N PRO A 40 -2.79 20.27 8.37
CA PRO A 40 -3.90 20.54 9.30
C PRO A 40 -5.27 20.20 8.73
N ASN A 41 -5.39 20.12 7.40
CA ASN A 41 -6.64 19.87 6.70
C ASN A 41 -6.84 18.39 6.35
N THR A 42 -5.90 17.50 6.68
CA THR A 42 -6.07 16.06 6.44
C THR A 42 -6.62 15.36 7.68
N PRO A 43 -7.44 14.30 7.55
CA PRO A 43 -8.18 13.71 8.68
C PRO A 43 -7.32 13.28 9.87
N PHE A 44 -6.12 12.76 9.59
CA PHE A 44 -5.18 12.26 10.60
C PHE A 44 -3.81 12.93 10.52
N GLY A 45 -3.68 14.04 9.78
CA GLY A 45 -2.37 14.66 9.55
C GLY A 45 -1.42 13.80 8.71
N HIS A 46 -1.94 12.93 7.85
CA HIS A 46 -1.21 12.00 6.99
C HIS A 46 -1.61 12.15 5.50
N LEU A 47 -0.80 11.56 4.64
CA LEU A 47 -1.08 11.28 3.23
C LEU A 47 -0.82 9.78 2.97
N PRO A 48 -1.49 9.14 1.99
CA PRO A 48 -2.40 9.72 0.99
C PRO A 48 -3.80 10.05 1.52
N VAL A 49 -4.49 10.91 0.77
CA VAL A 49 -5.91 11.23 0.95
C VAL A 49 -6.63 11.07 -0.38
N LEU A 50 -7.80 10.43 -0.37
CA LEU A 50 -8.69 10.32 -1.53
C LEU A 50 -9.99 11.07 -1.25
N GLU A 51 -10.30 12.04 -2.10
CA GLU A 51 -11.61 12.69 -2.14
C GLU A 51 -12.48 12.01 -3.21
N VAL A 52 -13.66 11.54 -2.78
CA VAL A 52 -14.62 10.79 -3.60
C VAL A 52 -16.04 11.06 -3.12
N ASP A 53 -16.93 11.47 -4.01
CA ASP A 53 -18.35 11.72 -3.71
C ASP A 53 -18.59 12.66 -2.52
N GLY A 54 -17.73 13.68 -2.37
CA GLY A 54 -17.78 14.62 -1.24
C GLY A 54 -17.25 14.05 0.09
N VAL A 55 -16.76 12.82 0.11
CA VAL A 55 -16.17 12.15 1.27
C VAL A 55 -14.65 12.11 1.14
N THR A 56 -13.97 12.40 2.24
CA THR A 56 -12.51 12.29 2.36
C THR A 56 -12.13 10.97 3.02
N LEU A 57 -11.37 10.14 2.33
CA LEU A 57 -10.78 8.90 2.84
C LEU A 57 -9.28 9.11 3.10
N SER A 58 -8.78 8.58 4.21
CA SER A 58 -7.37 8.54 4.58
C SER A 58 -6.93 7.10 4.83
N GLU A 59 -5.63 6.89 5.03
CA GLU A 59 -4.96 5.58 5.17
C GLU A 59 -4.85 4.81 3.86
N SER A 60 -3.61 4.59 3.40
CA SER A 60 -3.32 4.04 2.07
C SER A 60 -3.97 2.69 1.82
N THR A 61 -3.98 1.80 2.81
CA THR A 61 -4.57 0.46 2.67
C THR A 61 -6.09 0.52 2.59
N THR A 62 -6.73 1.40 3.36
CA THR A 62 -8.18 1.63 3.30
C THR A 62 -8.59 2.16 1.92
N ILE A 63 -7.86 3.16 1.42
CA ILE A 63 -8.09 3.72 0.08
C ILE A 63 -7.86 2.65 -0.99
N ALA A 64 -6.78 1.88 -0.91
CA ALA A 64 -6.50 0.79 -1.86
C ALA A 64 -7.63 -0.25 -1.89
N ARG A 65 -8.12 -0.72 -0.74
CA ARG A 65 -9.28 -1.63 -0.67
C ARG A 65 -10.52 -1.05 -1.31
N PHE A 66 -10.81 0.22 -1.05
CA PHE A 66 -11.94 0.91 -1.64
C PHE A 66 -11.85 0.98 -3.17
N VAL A 67 -10.69 1.38 -3.70
CA VAL A 67 -10.46 1.45 -5.15
C VAL A 67 -10.49 0.06 -5.78
N ALA A 68 -9.87 -0.95 -5.15
CA ALA A 68 -9.91 -2.33 -5.62
C ALA A 68 -11.34 -2.86 -5.74
N LYS A 69 -12.23 -2.55 -4.78
CA LYS A 69 -13.65 -2.90 -4.87
C LYS A 69 -14.33 -2.22 -6.06
N ARG A 70 -14.11 -0.92 -6.26
CA ARG A 70 -14.66 -0.18 -7.41
C ARG A 70 -14.13 -0.68 -8.75
N ALA A 71 -12.91 -1.18 -8.78
CA ALA A 71 -12.27 -1.75 -9.96
C ALA A 71 -12.67 -3.22 -10.24
N GLY A 72 -13.44 -3.87 -9.34
CA GLY A 72 -13.74 -5.30 -9.46
C GLY A 72 -12.55 -6.21 -9.17
N LEU A 73 -11.55 -5.71 -8.44
CA LEU A 73 -10.27 -6.39 -8.19
C LEU A 73 -10.12 -6.88 -6.73
N ALA A 74 -11.16 -6.75 -5.90
CA ALA A 74 -11.13 -7.13 -4.48
C ALA A 74 -11.49 -8.60 -4.20
N GLY A 75 -11.86 -9.37 -5.22
CA GLY A 75 -12.46 -10.70 -5.07
C GLY A 75 -13.98 -10.67 -4.90
N GLU A 76 -14.62 -11.81 -5.17
CA GLU A 76 -16.07 -11.97 -5.15
C GLU A 76 -16.58 -12.42 -3.78
N GLY A 77 -17.53 -11.67 -3.23
CA GLY A 77 -18.10 -11.97 -1.92
C GLY A 77 -17.20 -11.63 -0.73
N ASP A 78 -17.71 -11.89 0.46
CA ASP A 78 -17.08 -11.55 1.74
C ASP A 78 -15.81 -12.37 2.01
N VAL A 79 -15.83 -13.68 1.75
CA VAL A 79 -14.71 -14.58 2.05
C VAL A 79 -13.50 -14.30 1.17
N GLN A 80 -13.68 -14.07 -0.14
CA GLN A 80 -12.54 -13.77 -1.02
C GLN A 80 -11.93 -12.41 -0.70
N GLN A 81 -12.77 -11.41 -0.39
CA GLN A 81 -12.31 -10.10 0.06
C GLN A 81 -11.51 -10.21 1.37
N ALA A 82 -12.01 -10.96 2.36
CA ALA A 82 -11.30 -11.14 3.62
C ALA A 82 -9.95 -11.85 3.44
N ARG A 83 -9.85 -12.81 2.50
CA ARG A 83 -8.58 -13.46 2.16
C ARG A 83 -7.59 -12.48 1.52
N ALA A 84 -8.04 -11.63 0.59
CA ALA A 84 -7.21 -10.60 0.00
C ALA A 84 -6.72 -9.61 1.06
N ASP A 85 -7.62 -9.16 1.93
CA ASP A 85 -7.33 -8.22 3.02
C ASP A 85 -6.28 -8.79 3.99
N MET A 86 -6.40 -10.07 4.35
CA MET A 86 -5.44 -10.77 5.20
C MET A 86 -4.02 -10.77 4.60
N VAL A 87 -3.90 -11.01 3.29
CA VAL A 87 -2.59 -11.00 2.61
C VAL A 87 -2.03 -9.58 2.58
N VAL A 88 -2.84 -8.58 2.24
CA VAL A 88 -2.42 -7.17 2.21
C VAL A 88 -1.93 -6.71 3.59
N ASP A 89 -2.61 -7.08 4.67
CA ASP A 89 -2.19 -6.73 6.03
C ASP A 89 -0.88 -7.43 6.42
N ALA A 90 -0.73 -8.71 6.09
CA ALA A 90 0.53 -9.43 6.32
C ALA A 90 1.70 -8.81 5.55
N VAL A 91 1.47 -8.43 4.30
CA VAL A 91 2.44 -7.70 3.45
C VAL A 91 2.80 -6.36 4.09
N ARG A 92 1.81 -5.59 4.54
CA ARG A 92 2.03 -4.30 5.22
C ARG A 92 2.96 -4.53 6.41
N ASP A 93 2.67 -5.51 7.27
CA ASP A 93 3.47 -5.74 8.47
C ASP A 93 4.92 -6.06 8.16
N ILE A 94 5.18 -6.84 7.11
CA ILE A 94 6.54 -7.06 6.60
C ILE A 94 7.17 -5.75 6.14
N PHE A 95 6.49 -4.94 5.33
CA PHE A 95 7.00 -3.64 4.90
C PHE A 95 7.32 -2.71 6.09
N GLY A 96 6.52 -2.74 7.14
CA GLY A 96 6.78 -2.00 8.37
C GLY A 96 8.10 -2.41 9.03
N LYS A 97 8.37 -3.71 9.11
CA LYS A 97 9.64 -4.25 9.64
C LYS A 97 10.83 -3.89 8.74
N VAL A 98 10.66 -4.04 7.42
CA VAL A 98 11.70 -3.68 6.44
C VAL A 98 12.05 -2.20 6.51
N ALA A 99 11.04 -1.31 6.53
CA ALA A 99 11.25 0.13 6.67
C ALA A 99 11.98 0.47 7.98
N ALA A 100 11.63 -0.19 9.09
CA ALA A 100 12.31 0.00 10.36
C ALA A 100 13.81 -0.38 10.28
N ALA A 101 14.17 -1.47 9.59
CA ALA A 101 15.57 -1.86 9.38
C ALA A 101 16.37 -0.80 8.61
N PHE A 102 15.77 -0.12 7.63
CA PHE A 102 16.45 0.93 6.87
C PHE A 102 16.68 2.21 7.68
N THR A 103 15.81 2.49 8.65
CA THR A 103 15.94 3.66 9.54
C THR A 103 16.76 3.38 10.81
N GLU A 104 17.08 2.13 11.08
CA GLU A 104 17.85 1.71 12.26
C GLU A 104 19.33 2.11 12.11
N LYS A 105 19.83 2.82 13.13
CA LYS A 105 21.21 3.33 13.18
C LYS A 105 22.14 2.37 13.91
N ASP A 106 21.60 1.52 14.78
CA ASP A 106 22.36 0.50 15.47
C ASP A 106 22.60 -0.71 14.56
N GLU A 107 23.86 -0.96 14.20
CA GLU A 107 24.27 -2.04 13.29
C GLU A 107 23.86 -3.44 13.77
N THR A 108 23.73 -3.66 15.08
CA THR A 108 23.31 -4.95 15.65
C THR A 108 21.80 -5.14 15.49
N ARG A 109 21.02 -4.12 15.84
CA ARG A 109 19.57 -4.13 15.66
C ARG A 109 19.18 -4.17 14.19
N LYS A 110 19.91 -3.46 13.32
CA LYS A 110 19.69 -3.48 11.88
C LYS A 110 19.75 -4.89 11.32
N LYS A 111 20.75 -5.69 11.73
CA LYS A 111 20.87 -7.10 11.32
C LYS A 111 19.72 -7.97 11.86
N ILE A 112 19.28 -7.75 13.10
CA ILE A 112 18.15 -8.47 13.70
C ILE A 112 16.85 -8.16 12.96
N VAL A 113 16.57 -6.88 12.73
CA VAL A 113 15.37 -6.46 12.00
C VAL A 113 15.44 -6.90 10.54
N ALA A 114 16.62 -6.88 9.91
CA ALA A 114 16.87 -7.32 8.53
C ALA A 114 16.50 -8.79 8.24
N VAL A 115 16.46 -9.65 9.26
CA VAL A 115 16.08 -11.07 9.10
C VAL A 115 14.74 -11.39 9.73
N SER A 116 14.15 -10.43 10.46
CA SER A 116 12.92 -10.63 11.25
C SER A 116 11.70 -10.99 10.41
N TRP A 117 11.70 -10.65 9.12
CA TRP A 117 10.61 -10.96 8.18
C TRP A 117 10.79 -12.25 7.39
N SER A 118 11.95 -12.93 7.51
CA SER A 118 12.29 -14.09 6.67
C SER A 118 11.27 -15.23 6.76
N GLY A 119 10.74 -15.47 7.96
CA GLY A 119 9.71 -16.48 8.19
C GLY A 119 8.35 -16.12 7.62
N GLU A 120 7.92 -14.85 7.75
CA GLU A 120 6.63 -14.39 7.21
C GLU A 120 6.68 -14.24 5.68
N GLY A 121 7.78 -13.72 5.14
CA GLY A 121 8.00 -13.62 3.70
C GLY A 121 7.99 -14.99 3.01
N SER A 122 8.60 -15.99 3.63
CA SER A 122 8.53 -17.38 3.12
C SER A 122 7.09 -17.90 3.09
N ARG A 123 6.28 -17.61 4.12
CA ARG A 123 4.87 -18.04 4.20
C ARG A 123 3.99 -17.35 3.14
N LEU A 124 4.25 -16.09 2.83
CA LEU A 124 3.56 -15.38 1.75
C LEU A 124 3.86 -16.01 0.39
N LEU A 125 5.14 -16.30 0.09
CA LEU A 125 5.52 -16.99 -1.13
C LEU A 125 4.86 -18.38 -1.23
N TRP A 126 4.74 -19.09 -0.11
CA TRP A 126 4.03 -20.37 -0.05
C TRP A 126 2.53 -20.27 -0.38
N LEU A 127 1.85 -19.20 0.03
CA LEU A 127 0.44 -18.96 -0.30
C LEU A 127 0.26 -18.65 -1.79
N GLU A 128 1.22 -17.92 -2.38
CA GLU A 128 1.25 -17.63 -3.82
C GLU A 128 1.44 -18.92 -4.64
N VAL A 129 2.41 -19.78 -4.27
CA VAL A 129 2.71 -21.04 -4.97
C VAL A 129 1.51 -22.02 -4.98
N ARG A 130 0.62 -21.97 -3.98
CA ARG A 130 -0.59 -22.82 -3.95
C ARG A 130 -1.75 -22.30 -4.79
N GLY A 131 -1.63 -21.11 -5.39
CA GLY A 131 -2.73 -20.47 -6.11
C GLY A 131 -3.84 -19.97 -5.19
N ASP A 132 -3.58 -19.87 -3.87
CA ASP A 132 -4.55 -19.39 -2.88
C ASP A 132 -4.71 -17.85 -2.91
N VAL A 133 -3.87 -17.16 -3.70
CA VAL A 133 -3.82 -15.69 -3.80
C VAL A 133 -3.78 -15.25 -5.27
N PHE A 134 -4.91 -15.28 -5.96
CA PHE A 134 -5.12 -14.49 -7.19
C PHE A 134 -5.90 -13.23 -6.84
N THR A 135 -5.21 -12.22 -6.29
CA THR A 135 -5.72 -10.85 -6.26
C THR A 135 -4.56 -9.89 -6.43
N THR A 136 -4.87 -8.69 -6.94
CA THR A 136 -4.05 -7.47 -7.09
C THR A 136 -3.00 -7.21 -6.00
N SER A 137 -3.13 -7.83 -4.83
CA SER A 137 -2.16 -7.90 -3.74
C SER A 137 -0.73 -8.33 -4.16
N VAL A 138 -0.59 -9.26 -5.11
CA VAL A 138 0.74 -9.68 -5.60
C VAL A 138 1.33 -8.65 -6.55
N VAL A 139 0.52 -8.06 -7.44
CA VAL A 139 0.94 -6.92 -8.28
C VAL A 139 1.39 -5.75 -7.40
N LEU A 140 0.67 -5.50 -6.30
CA LEU A 140 1.02 -4.50 -5.30
C LEU A 140 2.30 -4.83 -4.51
N PHE A 141 2.66 -6.09 -4.30
CA PHE A 141 3.93 -6.46 -3.65
C PHE A 141 5.09 -6.47 -4.64
N TYR A 142 4.89 -7.08 -5.82
CA TYR A 142 5.90 -7.15 -6.87
C TYR A 142 6.23 -5.78 -7.44
N ASP A 143 5.25 -4.97 -7.84
CA ASP A 143 5.55 -3.65 -8.41
C ASP A 143 6.17 -2.74 -7.35
N VAL A 144 5.62 -2.70 -6.12
CA VAL A 144 6.18 -1.87 -5.05
C VAL A 144 7.59 -2.31 -4.67
N THR A 145 7.88 -3.62 -4.57
CA THR A 145 9.24 -4.07 -4.24
C THR A 145 10.23 -3.94 -5.40
N ASN A 146 9.83 -4.11 -6.65
CA ASN A 146 10.73 -3.95 -7.80
C ASN A 146 11.01 -2.46 -8.11
N ASP A 147 10.03 -1.56 -7.87
CA ASP A 147 10.14 -0.13 -8.17
C ASP A 147 10.72 0.72 -7.02
N TYR A 148 11.00 0.13 -5.85
CA TYR A 148 11.86 0.76 -4.84
C TYR A 148 13.37 0.63 -5.16
N TRP A 149 13.73 -0.13 -6.20
CA TRP A 149 15.11 -0.40 -6.59
C TRP A 149 15.48 0.08 -8.02
N CYS A 150 14.71 1.02 -8.58
CA CYS A 150 15.06 1.77 -9.79
C CYS A 150 14.86 3.27 -9.56
#